data_AF-A0A1I2UJB3-F1
#
_entry.id   AF-A0A1I2UJB3-F1
#
_cell.length_a   1.000
_cell.length_b   1.000
_cell.length_c   1.000
_cell.angle_alpha   90.00
_cell.angle_beta   90.00
_cell.angle_gamma   90.00
#
_symmetry.space_group_name_H-M   'P 1'
#
loop_
_entity.id
_entity.type
_entity.pdbx_description
1 polymer ?
#
loop_
_entity_poly.entity_id
_entity_poly.type
_entity_poly.pdbx_seq_one_letter_code
_entity_poly.pdbx_strand_id
1 'polypeptide(L)'
;MKRIKFMLLAIAMLLAAPAFLTSCQEDAPEINYTMNVSVINDFTKVVEAINNGSLKNEQAIAKLTEAIDKMNADQQTKLQAIIDVLNSVNATLDTKLAAIEAAMKAQTLTLESKLALLETAIKNQTIKQEEMADKLVTAINNLSGSSDTKIDAIAEAINSLSTALQSKLALIEAAIKAQTLSMEAKLDLLEQAIKAMPDYTSQLAAIKTAIETLPDYSDKIDALVTAIKAMPDYSDKFDAVVAALNAMKTQVETLGTGQTAIAEKIGEVTAAINSLIASVNSGNTSAAEALAQIIQKLEELKAAIEGGGDSTPDFTGTVTLDGVPMPIIDAGIDEDEFNEGNYDIVLFVSENRGVKIMANKVYHDGNTIDLTKKEPTHDDGWYWSVECYNPTLIFDTYGEPGTPYPVFMSGTLYVKSLDSEDGKPVFEIVLENGKVKGEGEYGDGKEHTISLNFKGSMRFDDY
;
A
#
# COMPACT_ATOMS: atom_id res chain seq x y z
N MET A 1 66.43 -85.73 4.19
CA MET A 1 66.13 -85.59 5.64
C MET A 1 64.62 -85.57 5.82
N LYS A 2 64.10 -86.47 6.70
CA LYS A 2 62.89 -86.34 7.56
C LYS A 2 61.67 -85.60 6.97
N ARG A 3 60.45 -86.12 6.84
CA ARG A 3 59.62 -87.13 7.56
C ARG A 3 58.32 -87.24 6.71
N ILE A 4 57.70 -88.40 6.39
CA ILE A 4 56.93 -89.33 7.25
C ILE A 4 55.84 -88.53 8.02
N LYS A 5 54.51 -88.68 7.89
CA LYS A 5 53.63 -89.86 7.83
C LYS A 5 52.20 -89.35 7.50
N PHE A 6 51.45 -89.99 6.60
CA PHE A 6 50.36 -90.95 6.87
C PHE A 6 49.14 -90.42 7.65
N MET A 7 47.98 -90.43 6.99
CA MET A 7 46.82 -91.32 7.24
C MET A 7 45.76 -90.95 6.19
N LEU A 8 45.45 -91.72 5.13
CA LEU A 8 44.98 -93.11 5.01
C LEU A 8 43.64 -93.38 5.71
N LEU A 9 42.80 -94.10 4.94
CA LEU A 9 41.51 -94.76 5.23
C LEU A 9 40.25 -93.89 5.06
N ALA A 10 39.19 -94.35 4.39
CA ALA A 10 38.84 -95.67 3.85
C ALA A 10 37.84 -95.43 2.69
N ILE A 11 37.96 -96.03 1.50
CA ILE A 11 37.71 -97.45 1.16
C ILE A 11 36.28 -97.89 1.49
N ALA A 12 35.47 -98.07 0.44
CA ALA A 12 34.72 -99.28 0.08
C ALA A 12 33.51 -98.88 -0.78
N MET A 13 33.57 -99.02 -2.11
CA MET A 13 33.26 -100.25 -2.87
C MET A 13 31.76 -100.60 -2.85
N LEU A 14 31.09 -100.50 -4.00
CA LEU A 14 30.54 -101.71 -4.66
C LEU A 14 30.04 -101.46 -6.11
N LEU A 15 30.74 -102.12 -7.05
CA LEU A 15 30.25 -102.86 -8.23
C LEU A 15 29.31 -102.17 -9.25
N ALA A 16 29.76 -101.97 -10.49
CA ALA A 16 29.68 -102.97 -11.57
C ALA A 16 29.71 -102.33 -12.98
N ALA A 17 30.62 -102.87 -13.82
CA ALA A 17 30.61 -102.95 -15.30
C ALA A 17 30.68 -101.67 -16.17
N PRO A 18 31.52 -101.66 -17.23
CA PRO A 18 31.73 -100.49 -18.07
C PRO A 18 30.98 -100.51 -19.42
N ALA A 19 30.79 -99.30 -19.94
CA ALA A 19 31.00 -98.88 -21.33
C ALA A 19 29.78 -98.56 -22.23
N PHE A 20 29.94 -97.41 -22.89
CA PHE A 20 29.34 -96.89 -24.13
C PHE A 20 27.99 -96.13 -24.09
N LEU A 21 28.15 -94.81 -24.25
CA LEU A 21 27.41 -93.84 -25.07
C LEU A 21 25.88 -93.74 -24.90
N THR A 22 25.44 -92.75 -24.12
CA THR A 22 24.24 -91.95 -24.44
C THR A 22 24.47 -90.51 -24.00
N SER A 23 24.16 -89.55 -24.86
CA SER A 23 24.12 -88.12 -24.59
C SER A 23 23.36 -87.79 -23.30
N CYS A 24 24.01 -87.14 -22.35
CA CYS A 24 23.34 -86.34 -21.33
C CYS A 24 24.05 -84.98 -21.27
N GLN A 25 23.24 -83.93 -21.44
CA GLN A 25 23.63 -82.53 -21.30
C GLN A 25 24.44 -82.34 -20.02
N GLU A 26 25.56 -81.65 -20.16
CA GLU A 26 26.25 -81.01 -19.06
C GLU A 26 25.32 -79.86 -18.59
N ASP A 27 24.61 -80.09 -17.48
CA ASP A 27 23.94 -79.01 -16.72
C ASP A 27 25.04 -78.09 -16.18
N ALA A 28 25.44 -77.12 -17.01
CA ALA A 28 26.17 -75.97 -16.54
C ALA A 28 25.30 -75.25 -15.49
N PRO A 29 25.82 -74.91 -14.31
CA PRO A 29 25.05 -74.14 -13.35
C PRO A 29 24.58 -72.85 -14.02
N GLU A 30 23.27 -72.66 -14.07
CA GLU A 30 22.66 -71.42 -14.55
C GLU A 30 22.99 -70.34 -13.51
N ILE A 31 24.09 -69.63 -13.74
CA ILE A 31 24.44 -68.46 -12.93
C ILE A 31 23.47 -67.36 -13.34
N ASN A 32 22.35 -67.28 -12.63
CA ASN A 32 21.42 -66.16 -12.72
C ASN A 32 22.11 -64.90 -12.21
N TYR A 33 22.82 -64.20 -13.10
CA TYR A 33 23.22 -62.83 -12.86
C TYR A 33 21.96 -61.97 -12.94
N THR A 34 21.40 -61.60 -11.79
CA THR A 34 20.50 -60.44 -11.74
C THR A 34 21.36 -59.21 -12.05
N MET A 35 21.44 -58.82 -13.32
CA MET A 35 21.93 -57.50 -13.68
C MET A 35 20.91 -56.48 -13.18
N ASN A 36 21.12 -55.98 -11.98
CA ASN A 36 20.54 -54.71 -11.58
C ASN A 36 21.20 -53.63 -12.44
N VAL A 37 20.62 -53.36 -13.61
CA VAL A 37 20.96 -52.18 -14.39
C VAL A 37 20.40 -50.98 -13.64
N SER A 38 21.19 -50.45 -12.71
CA SER A 38 20.98 -49.09 -12.26
C SER A 38 21.25 -48.18 -13.47
N VAL A 39 20.23 -47.45 -13.94
CA VAL A 39 20.42 -46.39 -14.93
C VAL A 39 21.26 -45.33 -14.24
N ILE A 40 22.58 -45.41 -14.41
CA ILE A 40 23.55 -44.45 -13.90
C ILE A 40 23.16 -43.07 -14.43
N ASN A 41 22.76 -42.20 -13.50
CA ASN A 41 22.53 -40.76 -13.61
C ASN A 41 23.13 -40.11 -14.89
N ASP A 42 22.32 -40.04 -15.94
CA ASP A 42 22.69 -39.46 -17.24
C ASP A 42 22.96 -37.95 -17.12
N PHE A 43 22.31 -37.30 -16.16
CA PHE A 43 22.44 -35.86 -15.93
C PHE A 43 23.88 -35.44 -15.62
N THR A 44 24.55 -36.11 -14.68
CA THR A 44 25.95 -35.79 -14.33
C THR A 44 26.89 -35.95 -15.51
N LYS A 45 26.72 -37.00 -16.32
CA LYS A 45 27.55 -37.23 -17.52
C LYS A 45 27.32 -36.15 -18.58
N VAL A 46 26.08 -35.72 -18.77
CA VAL A 46 25.76 -34.61 -19.68
C VAL A 46 26.41 -33.31 -19.17
N VAL A 47 26.37 -33.03 -17.86
CA VAL A 47 27.04 -31.86 -17.26
C VAL A 47 28.56 -31.90 -17.48
N GLU A 48 29.19 -33.05 -17.26
CA GLU A 48 30.63 -33.24 -17.51
C GLU A 48 30.99 -33.01 -18.98
N ALA A 49 30.17 -33.51 -19.91
CA ALA A 49 30.35 -33.31 -21.35
C ALA A 49 30.18 -31.83 -21.77
N ILE A 50 29.40 -31.04 -21.03
CA ILE A 50 29.29 -29.59 -21.28
C ILE A 50 30.53 -28.87 -20.74
N ASN A 51 30.94 -29.18 -19.50
CA ASN A 51 32.10 -28.56 -18.86
C ASN A 51 33.41 -28.81 -19.63
N ASN A 52 33.57 -30.00 -20.21
CA ASN A 52 34.74 -30.31 -21.04
C ASN A 52 34.62 -29.78 -22.49
N GLY A 53 33.51 -29.11 -22.83
CA GLY A 53 33.25 -28.48 -24.12
C GLY A 53 32.81 -29.43 -25.23
N SER A 54 32.58 -30.72 -24.95
CA SER A 54 32.11 -31.71 -25.92
C SER A 54 30.64 -31.49 -26.33
N LEU A 55 29.87 -30.75 -25.53
CA LEU A 55 28.47 -30.43 -25.77
C LEU A 55 28.20 -28.96 -25.44
N LYS A 56 27.61 -28.19 -26.36
CA LYS A 56 27.34 -26.75 -26.17
C LYS A 56 25.98 -26.35 -26.75
N ASN A 57 25.52 -25.15 -26.38
CA ASN A 57 24.35 -24.46 -26.93
C ASN A 57 23.06 -25.30 -26.84
N GLU A 58 22.23 -25.28 -27.89
CA GLU A 58 20.91 -25.93 -27.91
C GLU A 58 20.99 -27.45 -27.69
N GLN A 59 22.07 -28.10 -28.13
CA GLN A 59 22.28 -29.54 -27.94
C GLN A 59 22.50 -29.88 -26.46
N ALA A 60 23.24 -29.03 -25.74
CA ALA A 60 23.44 -29.17 -24.30
C ALA A 60 22.10 -29.06 -23.55
N ILE A 61 21.33 -28.04 -23.87
CA ILE A 61 20.01 -27.81 -23.27
C ILE A 61 19.09 -29.00 -23.53
N ALA A 62 18.97 -29.47 -24.78
CA ALA A 62 18.10 -30.59 -25.13
C ALA A 62 18.46 -31.88 -24.38
N LYS A 63 19.75 -32.22 -24.31
CA LYS A 63 20.24 -33.40 -23.59
C LYS A 63 20.01 -33.30 -22.08
N LEU A 64 20.22 -32.12 -21.50
CA LEU A 64 19.94 -31.88 -20.08
C LEU A 64 18.43 -31.96 -19.79
N THR A 65 17.58 -31.37 -20.63
CA THR A 65 16.12 -31.45 -20.49
C THR A 65 15.67 -32.91 -20.54
N GLU A 66 16.14 -33.68 -21.53
CA GLU A 66 15.84 -35.10 -21.64
C GLU A 66 16.32 -35.88 -20.41
N ALA A 67 17.52 -35.60 -19.91
CA ALA A 67 18.04 -36.22 -18.70
C ALA A 67 17.21 -35.90 -17.46
N ILE A 68 16.75 -34.65 -17.30
CA ILE A 68 15.86 -34.24 -16.20
C ILE A 68 14.52 -34.98 -16.30
N ASP A 69 13.92 -35.03 -17.48
CA ASP A 69 12.62 -35.67 -17.69
C ASP A 69 12.65 -37.18 -17.52
N LYS A 70 13.73 -37.84 -17.95
CA LYS A 70 13.93 -39.28 -17.77
C LYS A 70 14.48 -39.67 -16.40
N MET A 71 14.89 -38.70 -15.58
CA MET A 71 15.39 -38.97 -14.24
C MET A 71 14.29 -39.65 -13.41
N ASN A 72 14.51 -40.91 -13.04
CA ASN A 72 13.59 -41.66 -12.19
C ASN A 72 13.82 -41.32 -10.71
N ALA A 73 13.53 -40.07 -10.35
CA ALA A 73 13.69 -39.53 -9.00
C ALA A 73 12.55 -38.56 -8.69
N ASP A 74 12.32 -38.29 -7.41
CA ASP A 74 11.35 -37.29 -6.96
C ASP A 74 11.75 -35.85 -7.35
N GLN A 75 10.81 -34.90 -7.22
CA GLN A 75 11.03 -33.49 -7.54
C GLN A 75 12.24 -32.91 -6.82
N GLN A 76 12.37 -33.23 -5.53
CA GLN A 76 13.43 -32.69 -4.67
C GLN A 76 14.81 -33.15 -5.14
N THR A 77 14.95 -34.42 -5.50
CA THR A 77 16.20 -35.00 -6.00
C THR A 77 16.56 -34.43 -7.36
N LYS A 78 15.59 -34.30 -8.27
CA LYS A 78 15.80 -33.65 -9.58
C LYS A 78 16.26 -32.21 -9.42
N LEU A 79 15.59 -31.45 -8.55
CA LEU A 79 15.91 -30.06 -8.27
C LEU A 79 17.30 -29.92 -7.65
N GLN A 80 17.64 -30.77 -6.68
CA GLN A 80 18.94 -30.74 -6.01
C GLN A 80 20.09 -31.01 -6.99
N ALA A 81 19.93 -31.96 -7.92
CA ALA A 81 20.96 -32.23 -8.93
C ALA A 81 21.28 -30.99 -9.79
N ILE A 82 20.27 -30.17 -10.08
CA ILE A 82 20.45 -28.92 -10.84
C ILE A 82 21.08 -27.84 -9.96
N ILE A 83 20.63 -27.72 -8.70
CA ILE A 83 21.21 -26.78 -7.71
C ILE A 83 22.70 -27.08 -7.49
N ASP A 84 23.09 -28.35 -7.47
CA ASP A 84 24.50 -28.75 -7.33
C ASP A 84 25.35 -28.25 -8.51
N VAL A 85 24.80 -28.23 -9.74
CA VAL A 85 25.46 -27.62 -10.90
C VAL A 85 25.61 -26.12 -10.72
N LEU A 86 24.58 -25.43 -10.22
CA LEU A 86 24.63 -23.97 -9.96
C LEU A 86 25.65 -23.61 -8.88
N ASN A 87 25.77 -24.43 -7.84
CA ASN A 87 26.71 -24.22 -6.74
C ASN A 87 28.12 -24.69 -7.03
N SER A 88 28.32 -25.54 -8.05
CA SER A 88 29.63 -26.06 -8.41
C SER A 88 30.58 -24.94 -8.84
N VAL A 89 31.76 -24.92 -8.22
CA VAL A 89 32.89 -24.05 -8.62
C VAL A 89 33.56 -24.54 -9.91
N ASN A 90 33.34 -25.81 -10.26
CA ASN A 90 33.90 -26.44 -11.47
C ASN A 90 32.96 -26.32 -12.68
N ALA A 91 31.70 -25.92 -12.47
CA ALA A 91 30.77 -25.67 -13.56
C ALA A 91 31.00 -24.28 -14.16
N THR A 92 31.15 -24.22 -15.49
CA THR A 92 31.24 -22.94 -16.20
C THR A 92 29.92 -22.18 -16.15
N LEU A 93 29.95 -20.85 -16.37
CA LEU A 93 28.71 -20.05 -16.45
C LEU A 93 27.78 -20.59 -17.54
N ASP A 94 28.31 -20.95 -18.71
CA ASP A 94 27.55 -21.54 -19.81
C ASP A 94 26.85 -22.83 -19.38
N THR A 95 27.53 -23.69 -18.61
CA THR A 95 26.95 -24.91 -18.05
C THR A 95 25.80 -24.60 -17.10
N LYS A 96 25.96 -23.60 -16.23
CA LYS A 96 24.93 -23.18 -15.27
C LYS A 96 23.70 -22.61 -15.98
N LEU A 97 23.91 -21.75 -16.97
CA LEU A 97 22.84 -21.18 -17.79
C LEU A 97 22.11 -22.27 -18.60
N ALA A 98 22.85 -23.22 -19.17
CA ALA A 98 22.26 -24.36 -19.88
C ALA A 98 21.42 -25.25 -18.96
N ALA A 99 21.85 -25.46 -17.71
CA ALA A 99 21.09 -26.20 -16.71
C ALA A 99 19.79 -25.48 -16.31
N ILE A 100 19.82 -24.16 -16.14
CA ILE A 100 18.62 -23.34 -15.87
C ILE A 100 17.65 -23.45 -17.05
N GLU A 101 18.12 -23.22 -18.27
CA GLU A 101 17.30 -23.26 -19.48
C GLU A 101 16.69 -24.65 -19.69
N ALA A 102 17.48 -25.70 -19.46
CA ALA A 102 17.03 -27.08 -19.54
C ALA A 102 15.94 -27.40 -18.50
N ALA A 103 16.09 -26.90 -17.27
CA ALA A 103 15.10 -27.04 -16.21
C ALA A 103 13.80 -26.29 -16.52
N MET A 104 13.87 -25.10 -17.13
CA MET A 104 12.66 -24.39 -17.57
C MET A 104 11.91 -25.19 -18.63
N LYS A 105 12.61 -25.84 -19.56
CA LYS A 105 12.01 -26.67 -20.62
C LYS A 105 11.56 -28.05 -20.17
N ALA A 106 12.06 -28.56 -19.05
CA ALA A 106 11.69 -29.87 -18.52
C ALA A 106 10.20 -29.93 -18.18
N GLN A 107 9.52 -30.99 -18.61
CA GLN A 107 8.09 -31.18 -18.38
C GLN A 107 7.79 -31.83 -17.04
N THR A 108 8.73 -32.60 -16.51
CA THR A 108 8.55 -33.32 -15.26
C THR A 108 8.78 -32.46 -14.04
N LEU A 109 9.33 -31.24 -14.15
CA LEU A 109 9.49 -30.32 -13.03
C LEU A 109 8.24 -29.46 -12.83
N THR A 110 7.78 -29.32 -11.58
CA THR A 110 6.68 -28.41 -11.24
C THR A 110 7.09 -26.94 -11.38
N LEU A 111 6.12 -26.04 -11.58
CA LEU A 111 6.39 -24.59 -11.60
C LEU A 111 6.99 -24.10 -10.28
N GLU A 112 6.53 -24.62 -9.14
CA GLU A 112 7.11 -24.30 -7.83
C GLU A 112 8.60 -24.67 -7.75
N SER A 113 8.96 -25.87 -8.22
CA SER A 113 10.38 -26.30 -8.27
C SER A 113 11.22 -25.42 -9.20
N LYS A 114 10.64 -25.00 -10.34
CA LYS A 114 11.29 -24.08 -11.28
C LYS A 114 11.48 -22.69 -10.67
N LEU A 115 10.52 -22.18 -9.91
CA LEU A 115 10.65 -20.90 -9.19
C LEU A 115 11.76 -20.95 -8.15
N ALA A 116 11.79 -21.99 -7.30
CA ALA A 116 12.84 -22.19 -6.30
C ALA A 116 14.25 -22.25 -6.93
N LEU A 117 14.36 -22.87 -8.12
CA LEU A 117 15.61 -22.90 -8.87
C LEU A 117 16.03 -21.49 -9.33
N LEU A 118 15.10 -20.70 -9.88
CA LEU A 118 15.38 -19.33 -10.33
C LEU A 118 15.74 -18.40 -9.17
N GLU A 119 15.08 -18.52 -8.03
CA GLU A 119 15.45 -17.81 -6.80
C GLU A 119 16.89 -18.14 -6.37
N THR A 120 17.26 -19.42 -6.41
CA THR A 120 18.63 -19.88 -6.14
C THR A 120 19.62 -19.31 -7.15
N ALA A 121 19.27 -19.31 -8.44
CA ALA A 121 20.11 -18.76 -9.50
C ALA A 121 20.35 -17.25 -9.35
N ILE A 122 19.32 -16.48 -8.95
CA ILE A 122 19.44 -15.04 -8.65
C ILE A 122 20.34 -14.82 -7.44
N LYS A 123 20.12 -15.58 -6.36
CA LYS A 123 20.95 -15.49 -5.14
C LYS A 123 22.42 -15.80 -5.44
N ASN A 124 22.67 -16.74 -6.34
CA ASN A 124 23.99 -17.09 -6.83
C ASN A 124 24.53 -16.14 -7.91
N GLN A 125 23.78 -15.09 -8.26
CA GLN A 125 24.13 -14.12 -9.31
C GLN A 125 24.40 -14.78 -10.67
N THR A 126 23.79 -15.94 -10.94
CA THR A 126 23.91 -16.66 -12.22
C THR A 126 23.01 -16.05 -13.28
N ILE A 127 21.87 -15.51 -12.86
CA ILE A 127 20.96 -14.70 -13.67
C ILE A 127 20.60 -13.45 -12.87
N LYS A 128 20.13 -12.41 -13.55
CA LYS A 128 19.59 -11.23 -12.88
C LYS A 128 18.10 -11.39 -12.57
N GLN A 129 17.61 -10.53 -11.69
CA GLN A 129 16.22 -10.55 -11.27
C GLN A 129 15.24 -10.27 -12.40
N GLU A 130 15.58 -9.34 -13.29
CA GLU A 130 14.77 -8.99 -14.46
C GLU A 130 14.66 -10.13 -15.49
N GLU A 131 15.55 -11.12 -15.45
CA GLU A 131 15.52 -12.27 -16.37
C GLU A 131 14.53 -13.36 -15.92
N MET A 132 14.04 -13.30 -14.68
CA MET A 132 13.18 -14.32 -14.09
C MET A 132 11.89 -14.51 -14.88
N ALA A 133 11.20 -13.42 -15.22
CA ALA A 133 9.95 -13.48 -15.97
C ALA A 133 10.15 -14.14 -17.34
N ASP A 134 11.23 -13.81 -18.05
CA ASP A 134 11.51 -14.39 -19.37
C ASP A 134 11.82 -15.90 -19.29
N LYS A 135 12.54 -16.34 -18.24
CA LYS A 135 12.74 -17.78 -17.98
C LYS A 135 11.42 -18.50 -17.67
N LEU A 136 10.53 -17.85 -16.93
CA LEU A 136 9.20 -18.40 -16.62
C LEU A 136 8.29 -18.44 -17.85
N VAL A 137 8.43 -17.52 -18.82
CA VAL A 137 7.73 -17.59 -20.10
C VAL A 137 8.11 -18.88 -20.83
N THR A 138 9.41 -19.21 -20.88
CA THR A 138 9.87 -20.49 -21.42
C THR A 138 9.24 -21.66 -20.68
N ALA A 139 9.21 -21.61 -19.34
CA ALA A 139 8.63 -22.68 -18.54
C ALA A 139 7.14 -22.90 -18.85
N ILE A 140 6.33 -21.84 -18.86
CA ILE A 140 4.88 -21.92 -19.11
C ILE A 140 4.59 -22.43 -20.52
N ASN A 141 5.32 -21.93 -21.53
CA ASN A 141 5.13 -22.37 -22.91
C ASN A 141 5.46 -23.87 -23.08
N ASN A 142 6.42 -24.41 -22.30
CA ASN A 142 6.82 -25.82 -22.37
C ASN A 142 6.09 -26.74 -21.37
N LEU A 143 5.17 -26.22 -20.56
CA LEU A 143 4.28 -27.08 -19.77
C LEU A 143 3.49 -28.01 -20.70
N SER A 144 3.28 -29.24 -20.26
CA SER A 144 2.41 -30.20 -20.94
C SER A 144 0.95 -30.00 -20.53
N GLY A 145 0.02 -30.61 -21.28
CA GLY A 145 -1.41 -30.56 -20.99
C GLY A 145 -2.17 -29.46 -21.75
N SER A 146 -3.48 -29.40 -21.49
CA SER A 146 -4.37 -28.37 -22.05
C SER A 146 -4.08 -27.00 -21.44
N SER A 147 -4.67 -25.95 -22.00
CA SER A 147 -4.62 -24.60 -21.41
C SER A 147 -5.12 -24.63 -19.95
N ASP A 148 -6.19 -25.38 -19.66
CA ASP A 148 -6.72 -25.52 -18.30
C ASP A 148 -5.70 -26.15 -17.35
N THR A 149 -5.04 -27.25 -17.76
CA THR A 149 -3.99 -27.88 -16.94
C THR A 149 -2.83 -26.93 -16.66
N LYS A 150 -2.47 -26.08 -17.64
CA LYS A 150 -1.43 -25.07 -17.45
C LYS A 150 -1.87 -23.97 -16.49
N ILE A 151 -3.12 -23.52 -16.59
CA ILE A 151 -3.71 -22.52 -15.69
C ILE A 151 -3.73 -23.07 -14.27
N ASP A 152 -4.16 -24.30 -14.06
CA ASP A 152 -4.19 -24.95 -12.75
C ASP A 152 -2.78 -24.98 -12.12
N ALA A 153 -1.76 -25.37 -12.89
CA ALA A 153 -0.39 -25.37 -12.42
C ALA A 153 0.14 -23.96 -12.07
N ILE A 154 -0.25 -22.95 -12.86
CA ILE A 154 0.12 -21.54 -12.58
C ILE A 154 -0.59 -21.06 -11.32
N ALA A 155 -1.89 -21.32 -11.18
CA ALA A 155 -2.68 -20.92 -10.03
C ALA A 155 -2.18 -21.59 -8.74
N GLU A 156 -1.83 -22.88 -8.79
CA GLU A 156 -1.22 -23.61 -7.68
C GLU A 156 0.09 -22.94 -7.24
N ALA A 157 0.96 -22.58 -8.19
CA ALA A 157 2.22 -21.91 -7.88
C ALA A 157 2.02 -20.47 -7.34
N ILE A 158 1.06 -19.69 -7.87
CA ILE A 158 0.73 -18.35 -7.35
C ILE A 158 0.20 -18.45 -5.91
N ASN A 159 -0.65 -19.43 -5.64
CA ASN A 159 -1.30 -19.59 -4.34
C ASN A 159 -0.40 -20.29 -3.30
N SER A 160 0.71 -20.89 -3.71
CA SER A 160 1.66 -21.50 -2.77
C SER A 160 2.22 -20.48 -1.79
N LEU A 161 2.23 -20.85 -0.50
CA LEU A 161 2.76 -20.02 0.60
C LEU A 161 4.30 -19.99 0.61
N SER A 162 4.95 -21.00 0.02
CA SER A 162 6.41 -21.09 -0.06
C SER A 162 7.00 -20.11 -1.08
N THR A 163 6.19 -19.65 -2.04
CA THR A 163 6.65 -18.82 -3.16
C THR A 163 6.72 -17.36 -2.73
N ALA A 164 7.88 -16.73 -2.93
CA ALA A 164 8.07 -15.32 -2.61
C ALA A 164 7.17 -14.41 -3.46
N LEU A 165 6.71 -13.29 -2.90
CA LEU A 165 5.83 -12.34 -3.61
C LEU A 165 6.41 -11.92 -4.98
N GLN A 166 7.71 -11.68 -5.03
CA GLN A 166 8.38 -11.29 -6.27
C GLN A 166 8.36 -12.39 -7.33
N SER A 167 8.51 -13.64 -6.92
CA SER A 167 8.40 -14.82 -7.78
C SER A 167 6.96 -15.00 -8.29
N LYS A 168 5.96 -14.70 -7.45
CA LYS A 168 4.53 -14.68 -7.87
C LYS A 168 4.29 -13.61 -8.94
N LEU A 169 4.82 -12.40 -8.76
CA LEU A 169 4.69 -11.32 -9.74
C LEU A 169 5.37 -11.68 -11.06
N ALA A 170 6.57 -12.26 -11.02
CA ALA A 170 7.27 -12.72 -12.22
C ALA A 170 6.50 -13.85 -12.94
N LEU A 171 5.84 -14.74 -12.19
CA LEU A 171 5.02 -15.80 -12.76
C LEU A 171 3.75 -15.24 -13.42
N ILE A 172 3.11 -14.24 -12.82
CA ILE A 172 1.95 -13.53 -13.42
C ILE A 172 2.37 -12.82 -14.70
N GLU A 173 3.48 -12.08 -14.67
CA GLU A 173 4.04 -11.43 -15.85
C GLU A 173 4.34 -12.44 -16.96
N ALA A 174 4.95 -13.58 -16.60
CA ALA A 174 5.24 -14.64 -17.53
C ALA A 174 3.97 -15.27 -18.13
N ALA A 175 2.92 -15.47 -17.33
CA ALA A 175 1.64 -15.99 -17.81
C ALA A 175 0.99 -15.02 -18.81
N ILE A 176 1.03 -13.72 -18.55
CA ILE A 176 0.55 -12.68 -19.47
C ILE A 176 1.32 -12.71 -20.79
N LYS A 177 2.64 -12.92 -20.73
CA LYS A 177 3.52 -13.01 -21.91
C LYS A 177 3.49 -14.38 -22.61
N ALA A 178 2.99 -15.43 -21.97
CA ALA A 178 2.98 -16.77 -22.53
C ALA A 178 2.13 -16.83 -23.81
N GLN A 179 2.64 -17.51 -24.83
CA GLN A 179 1.97 -17.64 -26.13
C GLN A 179 1.00 -18.80 -26.15
N THR A 180 1.20 -19.80 -25.28
CA THR A 180 0.34 -20.99 -25.20
C THR A 180 -0.94 -20.77 -24.41
N LEU A 181 -1.16 -19.57 -23.87
CA LEU A 181 -2.38 -19.20 -23.12
C LEU A 181 -3.24 -18.27 -23.96
N SER A 182 -4.56 -18.50 -23.95
CA SER A 182 -5.54 -17.61 -24.58
C SER A 182 -5.64 -16.28 -23.81
N MET A 183 -6.26 -15.28 -24.42
CA MET A 183 -6.48 -13.99 -23.74
C MET A 183 -7.44 -14.12 -22.55
N GLU A 184 -8.49 -14.94 -22.69
CA GLU A 184 -9.46 -15.24 -21.63
C GLU A 184 -8.76 -15.88 -20.42
N ALA A 185 -7.93 -16.92 -20.65
CA ALA A 185 -7.13 -17.55 -19.61
C ALA A 185 -6.20 -16.57 -18.86
N LYS A 186 -5.66 -15.57 -19.56
CA LYS A 186 -4.80 -14.54 -18.95
C LYS A 186 -5.60 -13.60 -18.06
N LEU A 187 -6.81 -13.23 -18.46
CA LEU A 187 -7.70 -12.38 -17.67
C LEU A 187 -8.20 -13.12 -16.42
N ASP A 188 -8.55 -14.39 -16.55
CA ASP A 188 -8.96 -15.24 -15.42
C ASP A 188 -7.84 -15.39 -14.38
N LEU A 189 -6.60 -15.55 -14.83
CA LEU A 189 -5.43 -15.61 -13.95
C LEU A 189 -5.20 -14.28 -13.20
N LEU A 190 -5.41 -13.15 -13.88
CA LEU A 190 -5.33 -11.82 -13.24
C LEU A 190 -6.41 -11.65 -12.18
N GLU A 191 -7.66 -12.05 -12.46
CA GLU A 191 -8.74 -11.99 -11.50
C GLU A 191 -8.47 -12.89 -10.28
N GLN A 192 -8.02 -14.13 -10.51
CA GLN A 192 -7.65 -15.06 -9.43
C GLN A 192 -6.49 -14.52 -8.58
N ALA A 193 -5.46 -13.96 -9.20
CA ALA A 193 -4.34 -13.37 -8.49
C ALA A 193 -4.77 -12.18 -7.63
N ILE A 194 -5.69 -11.34 -8.12
CA ILE A 194 -6.26 -10.22 -7.35
C ILE A 194 -7.03 -10.74 -6.14
N LYS A 195 -7.88 -11.77 -6.32
CA LYS A 195 -8.64 -12.40 -5.23
C LYS A 195 -7.75 -13.11 -4.20
N ALA A 196 -6.58 -13.59 -4.61
CA ALA A 196 -5.61 -14.26 -3.75
C ALA A 196 -4.70 -13.30 -2.96
N MET A 197 -4.77 -11.99 -3.20
CA MET A 197 -4.03 -11.01 -2.40
C MET A 197 -4.48 -11.07 -0.92
N PRO A 198 -3.54 -11.01 0.06
CA PRO A 198 -3.90 -11.11 1.47
C PRO A 198 -4.86 -9.98 1.89
N ASP A 199 -5.96 -10.35 2.56
CA ASP A 199 -6.81 -9.38 3.26
C ASP A 199 -6.13 -8.93 4.56
N TYR A 200 -5.75 -7.66 4.63
CA TYR A 200 -5.07 -7.06 5.77
C TYR A 200 -6.02 -6.43 6.81
N THR A 201 -7.34 -6.58 6.63
CA THR A 201 -8.36 -5.94 7.48
C THR A 201 -8.23 -6.36 8.95
N SER A 202 -7.95 -7.64 9.20
CA SER A 202 -7.81 -8.16 10.58
C SER A 202 -6.53 -7.67 11.27
N GLN A 203 -5.43 -7.58 10.53
CA GLN A 203 -4.14 -7.06 11.01
C GLN A 203 -4.25 -5.57 11.31
N LEU A 204 -4.95 -4.81 10.46
CA LEU A 204 -5.22 -3.39 10.69
C LEU A 204 -6.09 -3.17 11.93
N ALA A 205 -7.13 -3.98 12.12
CA ALA A 205 -7.96 -3.95 13.33
C ALA A 205 -7.12 -4.25 14.60
N ALA A 206 -6.24 -5.25 14.54
CA ALA A 206 -5.35 -5.57 15.65
C ALA A 206 -4.35 -4.44 15.96
N ILE A 207 -3.82 -3.76 14.93
CA ILE A 207 -2.96 -2.57 15.10
C ILE A 207 -3.74 -1.42 15.74
N LYS A 208 -4.98 -1.18 15.29
CA LYS A 208 -5.86 -0.16 15.87
C LYS A 208 -6.11 -0.44 17.36
N THR A 209 -6.47 -1.66 17.71
CA THR A 209 -6.65 -2.07 19.11
C THR A 209 -5.34 -1.93 19.90
N ALA A 210 -4.19 -2.29 19.34
CA ALA A 210 -2.90 -2.09 19.99
C ALA A 210 -2.61 -0.61 20.29
N ILE A 211 -2.91 0.29 19.35
CA ILE A 211 -2.80 1.75 19.52
C ILE A 211 -3.74 2.23 20.63
N GLU A 212 -5.00 1.77 20.63
CA GLU A 212 -6.00 2.10 21.66
C GLU A 212 -5.59 1.61 23.07
N THR A 213 -4.72 0.59 23.16
CA THR A 213 -4.24 0.03 24.43
C THR A 213 -2.88 0.57 24.90
N LEU A 214 -2.28 1.51 24.18
CA LEU A 214 -1.03 2.15 24.62
C LEU A 214 -1.27 2.86 25.97
N PRO A 215 -0.40 2.66 26.99
CA PRO A 215 -0.58 3.29 28.29
C PRO A 215 -0.56 4.81 28.17
N ASP A 216 -1.55 5.46 28.75
CA ASP A 216 -1.55 6.90 28.95
C ASP A 216 -0.42 7.27 29.93
N TYR A 217 0.56 8.04 29.45
CA TYR A 217 1.67 8.51 30.28
C TYR A 217 1.35 9.83 31.00
N SER A 218 0.12 10.34 30.91
CA SER A 218 -0.33 11.56 31.59
C SER A 218 0.01 11.55 33.08
N ASP A 219 -0.20 10.44 33.78
CA ASP A 219 0.16 10.32 35.20
C ASP A 219 1.68 10.44 35.46
N LYS A 220 2.53 9.96 34.53
CA LYS A 220 3.99 10.10 34.62
C LYS A 220 4.45 11.51 34.24
N ILE A 221 3.74 12.14 33.31
CA ILE A 221 3.93 13.55 32.94
C ILE A 221 3.55 14.43 34.14
N ASP A 222 2.47 14.13 34.84
CA ASP A 222 2.04 14.84 36.05
C ASP A 222 3.05 14.68 37.20
N ALA A 223 3.62 13.49 37.37
CA ALA A 223 4.69 13.25 38.33
C ALA A 223 5.98 14.02 37.97
N LEU A 224 6.33 14.08 36.68
CA LEU A 224 7.45 14.90 36.18
C LEU A 224 7.18 16.39 36.37
N VAL A 225 5.97 16.87 36.08
CA VAL A 225 5.53 18.26 36.31
C VAL A 225 5.64 18.62 37.79
N THR A 226 5.26 17.70 38.69
CA THR A 226 5.39 17.88 40.14
C THR A 226 6.87 17.95 40.56
N ALA A 227 7.73 17.09 40.01
CA ALA A 227 9.17 17.13 40.27
C ALA A 227 9.84 18.40 39.69
N ILE A 228 9.37 18.88 38.53
CA ILE A 228 9.85 20.10 37.86
C ILE A 228 9.50 21.36 38.66
N LYS A 229 8.30 21.39 39.24
CA LYS A 229 7.83 22.47 40.15
C LYS A 229 8.63 22.55 41.46
N ALA A 230 9.30 21.47 41.85
CA ALA A 230 10.10 21.40 43.07
C ALA A 230 11.55 21.92 42.92
N MET A 231 11.97 22.35 41.72
CA MET A 231 13.36 22.80 41.48
C MET A 231 13.54 24.31 41.70
N PRO A 232 14.65 24.79 42.33
CA PRO A 232 14.76 26.18 42.81
C PRO A 232 15.44 27.16 41.84
N ASP A 233 15.89 26.75 40.65
CA ASP A 233 16.63 27.62 39.72
C ASP A 233 15.97 27.69 38.34
N TYR A 234 15.74 28.92 37.85
CA TYR A 234 14.82 29.21 36.74
C TYR A 234 15.46 29.93 35.54
N SER A 235 16.71 30.40 35.59
CA SER A 235 17.35 31.12 34.48
C SER A 235 17.54 30.25 33.23
N ASP A 236 18.11 29.06 33.40
CA ASP A 236 18.41 28.14 32.28
C ASP A 236 17.13 27.64 31.58
N LYS A 237 16.02 27.60 32.33
CA LYS A 237 14.69 27.22 31.80
C LYS A 237 14.06 28.35 31.01
N PHE A 238 14.23 29.60 31.43
CA PHE A 238 13.76 30.75 30.67
C PHE A 238 14.53 30.94 29.36
N ASP A 239 15.86 30.75 29.40
CA ASP A 239 16.70 30.77 28.19
C ASP A 239 16.30 29.67 27.20
N ALA A 240 15.95 28.47 27.70
CA ALA A 240 15.45 27.38 26.88
C ALA A 240 14.09 27.71 26.20
N VAL A 241 13.19 28.42 26.90
CA VAL A 241 11.91 28.87 26.33
C VAL A 241 12.14 29.91 25.23
N VAL A 242 13.03 30.87 25.45
CA VAL A 242 13.42 31.88 24.44
C VAL A 242 14.06 31.22 23.22
N ALA A 243 14.93 30.24 23.42
CA ALA A 243 15.53 29.48 22.33
C ALA A 243 14.48 28.71 21.52
N ALA A 244 13.53 28.05 22.19
CA ALA A 244 12.44 27.33 21.53
C ALA A 244 11.51 28.25 20.73
N LEU A 245 11.15 29.43 21.26
CA LEU A 245 10.32 30.42 20.55
C LEU A 245 11.01 30.95 19.30
N ASN A 246 12.31 31.24 19.35
CA ASN A 246 13.07 31.67 18.17
C ASN A 246 13.18 30.57 17.11
N ALA A 247 13.36 29.31 17.53
CA ALA A 247 13.37 28.16 16.63
C ALA A 247 12.00 27.93 15.98
N MET A 248 10.90 28.10 16.73
CA MET A 248 9.54 28.04 16.19
C MET A 248 9.28 29.19 15.21
N LYS A 249 9.65 30.42 15.55
CA LYS A 249 9.54 31.59 14.64
C LYS A 249 10.24 31.32 13.31
N THR A 250 11.47 30.81 13.36
CA THR A 250 12.25 30.47 12.15
C THR A 250 11.53 29.41 11.31
N GLN A 251 10.95 28.39 11.93
CA GLN A 251 10.16 27.37 11.23
C GLN A 251 8.86 27.92 10.64
N VAL A 252 8.19 28.86 11.32
CA VAL A 252 6.98 29.50 10.79
C VAL A 252 7.31 30.37 9.58
N GLU A 253 8.41 31.10 9.60
CA GLU A 253 8.86 31.95 8.48
C GLU A 253 9.22 31.14 7.23
N THR A 254 9.74 29.92 7.38
CA THR A 254 10.08 29.05 6.25
C THR A 254 8.85 28.41 5.58
N LEU A 255 7.67 28.45 6.22
CA LEU A 255 6.40 27.96 5.65
C LEU A 255 5.78 28.94 4.63
N GLY A 256 6.36 30.13 4.44
CA GLY A 256 5.97 31.09 3.41
C GLY A 256 5.20 32.32 3.92
N THR A 257 4.86 33.24 3.01
CA THR A 257 4.27 34.56 3.34
C THR A 257 2.89 34.49 3.98
N GLY A 258 2.23 33.33 3.95
CA GLY A 258 0.94 33.13 4.60
C GLY A 258 0.99 33.11 6.13
N GLN A 259 2.17 33.05 6.75
CA GLN A 259 2.33 32.93 8.21
C GLN A 259 3.12 34.07 8.87
N THR A 260 3.29 35.19 8.18
CA THR A 260 4.04 36.36 8.68
C THR A 260 3.46 36.91 9.99
N ALA A 261 2.13 36.99 10.12
CA ALA A 261 1.48 37.51 11.32
C ALA A 261 1.77 36.64 12.58
N ILE A 262 1.82 35.31 12.42
CA ILE A 262 2.16 34.38 13.50
C ILE A 262 3.63 34.55 13.90
N ALA A 263 4.53 34.68 12.92
CA ALA A 263 5.94 34.92 13.18
C ALA A 263 6.20 36.24 13.92
N GLU A 264 5.46 37.31 13.58
CA GLU A 264 5.50 38.60 14.28
C GLU A 264 5.03 38.46 15.74
N LYS A 265 3.92 37.76 15.98
CA LYS A 265 3.38 37.53 17.32
C LYS A 265 4.32 36.72 18.22
N ILE A 266 4.95 35.68 17.67
CA ILE A 266 5.98 34.92 18.39
C ILE A 266 7.16 35.84 18.75
N GLY A 267 7.54 36.76 17.86
CA GLY A 267 8.58 37.76 18.10
C GLY A 267 8.26 38.72 19.25
N GLU A 268 7.03 39.27 19.28
CA GLU A 268 6.56 40.16 20.35
C GLU A 268 6.60 39.47 21.73
N VAL A 269 6.08 38.25 21.81
CA VAL A 269 6.07 37.46 23.06
C VAL A 269 7.49 37.12 23.51
N THR A 270 8.38 36.78 22.57
CA THR A 270 9.80 36.52 22.88
C THR A 270 10.48 37.76 23.48
N ALA A 271 10.21 38.96 22.96
CA ALA A 271 10.76 40.21 23.50
C ALA A 271 10.22 40.55 24.90
N ALA A 272 8.93 40.30 25.14
CA ALA A 272 8.31 40.48 26.45
C ALA A 272 8.93 39.53 27.50
N ILE A 273 9.11 38.25 27.15
CA ILE A 273 9.75 37.24 28.01
C ILE A 273 11.20 37.66 28.34
N ASN A 274 11.99 38.11 27.36
CA ASN A 274 13.35 38.61 27.60
C ASN A 274 13.40 39.79 28.57
N SER A 275 12.41 40.69 28.52
CA SER A 275 12.31 41.83 29.44
C SER A 275 11.99 41.39 30.88
N LEU A 276 11.18 40.35 31.03
CA LEU A 276 10.87 39.74 32.34
C LEU A 276 12.10 39.04 32.92
N ILE A 277 12.85 38.29 32.10
CA ILE A 277 14.12 37.65 32.50
C ILE A 277 15.12 38.71 32.99
N ALA A 278 15.28 39.81 32.25
CA ALA A 278 16.16 40.90 32.64
C ALA A 278 15.73 41.55 33.97
N SER A 279 14.42 41.71 34.19
CA SER A 279 13.86 42.28 35.44
C SER A 279 14.08 41.38 36.65
N VAL A 280 14.05 40.05 36.46
CA VAL A 280 14.44 39.07 37.49
C VAL A 280 15.92 39.16 37.79
N ASN A 281 16.76 39.18 36.76
CA ASN A 281 18.22 39.25 36.90
C ASN A 281 18.70 40.55 37.55
N SER A 282 17.97 41.66 37.33
CA SER A 282 18.25 42.95 38.00
C SER A 282 17.60 43.08 39.38
N GLY A 283 16.87 42.06 39.86
CA GLY A 283 16.19 42.05 41.15
C GLY A 283 14.94 42.94 41.25
N ASN A 284 14.41 43.42 40.11
CA ASN A 284 13.25 44.30 40.04
C ASN A 284 11.91 43.54 40.05
N THR A 285 11.93 42.23 39.85
CA THR A 285 10.75 41.35 39.90
C THR A 285 11.16 40.00 40.47
N SER A 286 10.28 39.34 41.22
CA SER A 286 10.56 37.99 41.72
C SER A 286 10.50 36.96 40.60
N ALA A 287 11.30 35.89 40.68
CA ALA A 287 11.24 34.81 39.69
C ALA A 287 9.84 34.17 39.58
N ALA A 288 9.11 34.10 40.69
CA ALA A 288 7.74 33.57 40.71
C ALA A 288 6.74 34.47 39.97
N GLU A 289 6.86 35.79 40.13
CA GLU A 289 6.02 36.77 39.45
C GLU A 289 6.33 36.85 37.96
N ALA A 290 7.61 36.80 37.59
CA ALA A 290 8.02 36.72 36.20
C ALA A 290 7.55 35.41 35.54
N LEU A 291 7.63 34.28 36.24
CA LEU A 291 7.11 33.00 35.75
C LEU A 291 5.60 33.07 35.48
N ALA A 292 4.82 33.67 36.37
CA ALA A 292 3.38 33.83 36.17
C ALA A 292 3.07 34.70 34.93
N GLN A 293 3.83 35.78 34.72
CA GLN A 293 3.68 36.65 33.55
C GLN A 293 4.15 35.99 32.25
N ILE A 294 5.21 35.17 32.29
CA ILE A 294 5.68 34.39 31.14
C ILE A 294 4.62 33.37 30.73
N ILE A 295 4.05 32.64 31.70
CA ILE A 295 2.96 31.68 31.44
C ILE A 295 1.76 32.40 30.81
N GLN A 296 1.37 33.55 31.36
CA GLN A 296 0.28 34.35 30.80
C GLN A 296 0.57 34.76 29.34
N LYS A 297 1.78 35.22 29.03
CA LYS A 297 2.17 35.62 27.67
C LYS A 297 2.23 34.43 26.70
N LEU A 298 2.58 33.25 27.18
CA LEU A 298 2.55 32.02 26.38
C LEU A 298 1.12 31.52 26.14
N GLU A 299 0.22 31.63 27.12
CA GLU A 299 -1.20 31.34 26.92
C GLU A 299 -1.87 32.35 25.99
N GLU A 300 -1.49 33.64 26.06
CA GLU A 300 -1.93 34.65 25.08
C GLU A 300 -1.40 34.34 23.67
N LEU A 301 -0.15 33.90 23.54
CA LEU A 301 0.42 33.47 22.26
C LEU A 301 -0.27 32.22 21.73
N LYS A 302 -0.50 31.24 22.59
CA LYS A 302 -1.22 30.01 22.28
C LYS A 302 -2.64 30.35 21.83
N ALA A 303 -3.34 31.20 22.58
CA ALA A 303 -4.65 31.70 22.19
C ALA A 303 -4.60 32.45 20.86
N ALA A 304 -3.56 33.25 20.57
CA ALA A 304 -3.40 33.95 19.29
C ALA A 304 -3.02 33.02 18.12
N ILE A 305 -2.44 31.85 18.39
CA ILE A 305 -2.13 30.81 17.39
C ILE A 305 -3.34 29.89 17.18
N GLU A 306 -4.06 29.54 18.25
CA GLU A 306 -5.26 28.67 18.25
C GLU A 306 -6.52 29.42 17.81
N GLY A 307 -6.60 30.72 18.11
CA GLY A 307 -7.55 31.68 17.58
C GLY A 307 -6.77 32.89 17.12
N GLY A 308 -6.52 33.01 15.81
CA GLY A 308 -5.90 34.19 15.20
C GLY A 308 -6.40 35.46 15.89
N GLY A 309 -5.51 36.10 16.65
CA GLY A 309 -5.89 37.13 17.61
C GLY A 309 -6.63 38.29 16.97
N ASP A 310 -7.80 38.58 17.52
CA ASP A 310 -8.61 39.79 17.43
C ASP A 310 -7.97 40.95 16.65
N SER A 311 -8.30 40.97 15.35
CA SER A 311 -8.43 42.20 14.59
C SER A 311 -9.68 42.07 13.74
N THR A 312 -10.85 42.38 14.31
CA THR A 312 -12.13 42.55 13.59
C THR A 312 -12.66 41.26 12.92
N PRO A 313 -13.98 41.06 12.79
CA PRO A 313 -14.56 39.72 12.69
C PRO A 313 -14.15 39.05 11.37
N ASP A 314 -13.50 37.88 11.43
CA ASP A 314 -13.12 37.14 10.21
C ASP A 314 -13.66 35.70 10.30
N PHE A 315 -14.67 35.43 9.47
CA PHE A 315 -15.46 34.20 9.45
C PHE A 315 -14.68 33.10 8.71
N THR A 316 -13.93 32.26 9.41
CA THR A 316 -13.07 31.27 8.75
C THR A 316 -13.86 30.05 8.24
N GLY A 317 -14.37 30.16 7.02
CA GLY A 317 -14.63 29.01 6.14
C GLY A 317 -13.81 29.11 4.86
N THR A 318 -13.65 28.02 4.12
CA THR A 318 -12.93 28.00 2.84
C THR A 318 -13.77 27.31 1.79
N VAL A 319 -13.92 27.94 0.62
CA VAL A 319 -14.37 27.31 -0.61
C VAL A 319 -13.15 26.94 -1.42
N THR A 320 -12.99 25.68 -1.81
CA THR A 320 -11.98 25.26 -2.78
C THR A 320 -12.65 25.00 -4.10
N LEU A 321 -12.33 25.78 -5.13
CA LEU A 321 -12.84 25.59 -6.50
C LEU A 321 -11.68 25.21 -7.42
N ASP A 322 -11.80 24.09 -8.13
CA ASP A 322 -10.77 23.54 -9.03
C ASP A 322 -9.39 23.42 -8.38
N GLY A 323 -9.38 23.05 -7.09
CA GLY A 323 -8.17 22.94 -6.27
C GLY A 323 -7.58 24.27 -5.79
N VAL A 324 -8.24 25.41 -6.07
CA VAL A 324 -7.84 26.73 -5.58
C VAL A 324 -8.62 27.07 -4.31
N PRO A 325 -7.97 27.13 -3.13
CA PRO A 325 -8.63 27.50 -1.88
C PRO A 325 -8.91 29.01 -1.86
N MET A 326 -10.10 29.36 -1.39
CA MET A 326 -10.58 30.72 -1.30
C MET A 326 -11.22 30.94 0.08
N PRO A 327 -10.65 31.82 0.90
CA PRO A 327 -11.25 32.21 2.16
C PRO A 327 -12.62 32.82 1.93
N ILE A 328 -13.58 32.45 2.76
CA ILE A 328 -14.87 33.12 2.85
C ILE A 328 -14.63 34.39 3.66
N ILE A 329 -14.92 35.53 3.06
CA ILE A 329 -14.72 36.86 3.65
C ILE A 329 -16.00 37.42 4.29
N ASP A 330 -17.16 36.87 3.93
CA ASP A 330 -18.45 37.28 4.47
C ASP A 330 -19.51 36.19 4.22
N ALA A 331 -20.56 36.16 5.04
CA ALA A 331 -21.67 35.21 4.91
C ALA A 331 -23.00 35.89 5.26
N GLY A 332 -23.96 35.80 4.35
CA GLY A 332 -25.29 36.38 4.48
C GLY A 332 -26.38 35.32 4.39
N ILE A 333 -27.53 35.62 4.99
CA ILE A 333 -28.76 34.86 4.83
C ILE A 333 -29.94 35.82 4.74
N ASP A 334 -30.91 35.50 3.89
CA ASP A 334 -32.15 36.27 3.78
C ASP A 334 -33.01 36.13 5.06
N GLU A 335 -33.39 37.25 5.67
CA GLU A 335 -34.13 37.25 6.94
C GLU A 335 -35.56 36.72 6.80
N ASP A 336 -36.26 37.13 5.74
CA ASP A 336 -37.66 36.75 5.52
C ASP A 336 -37.73 35.24 5.22
N GLU A 337 -36.87 34.73 4.34
CA GLU A 337 -36.80 33.30 4.02
C GLU A 337 -36.37 32.47 5.23
N PHE A 338 -35.39 32.95 5.99
CA PHE A 338 -34.96 32.27 7.22
C PHE A 338 -36.10 32.15 8.24
N ASN A 339 -36.92 33.19 8.38
CA ASN A 339 -38.09 33.20 9.27
C ASN A 339 -39.19 32.24 8.77
N GLU A 340 -39.31 32.02 7.46
CA GLU A 340 -40.19 31.01 6.86
C GLU A 340 -39.61 29.59 6.90
N GLY A 341 -38.36 29.43 7.34
CA GLY A 341 -37.68 28.15 7.47
C GLY A 341 -36.92 27.71 6.20
N ASN A 342 -36.78 28.60 5.21
CA ASN A 342 -35.91 28.41 4.06
C ASN A 342 -34.52 28.98 4.37
N TYR A 343 -33.48 28.37 3.82
CA TYR A 343 -32.11 28.83 3.99
C TYR A 343 -31.66 29.39 2.65
N ASP A 344 -31.70 30.71 2.49
CA ASP A 344 -31.07 31.39 1.35
C ASP A 344 -29.70 31.96 1.75
N ILE A 345 -28.66 31.13 1.64
CA ILE A 345 -27.33 31.43 2.17
C ILE A 345 -26.40 31.88 1.05
N VAL A 346 -25.65 32.96 1.25
CA VAL A 346 -24.58 33.39 0.35
C VAL A 346 -23.26 33.48 1.09
N LEU A 347 -22.26 32.73 0.60
CA LEU A 347 -20.89 32.73 1.10
C LEU A 347 -20.01 33.52 0.13
N PHE A 348 -19.53 34.68 0.54
CA PHE A 348 -18.72 35.56 -0.29
C PHE A 348 -17.23 35.23 -0.13
N VAL A 349 -16.52 35.08 -1.24
CA VAL A 349 -15.05 34.92 -1.26
C VAL A 349 -14.36 36.13 -1.91
N SER A 350 -15.13 37.04 -2.50
CA SER A 350 -14.75 38.40 -2.92
C SER A 350 -16.01 39.22 -3.21
N GLU A 351 -15.90 40.53 -3.45
CA GLU A 351 -17.05 41.40 -3.80
C GLU A 351 -17.91 40.90 -4.97
N ASN A 352 -17.32 40.19 -5.93
CA ASN A 352 -18.04 39.67 -7.11
C ASN A 352 -17.94 38.15 -7.26
N ARG A 353 -17.65 37.44 -6.16
CA ARG A 353 -17.50 35.98 -6.18
C ARG A 353 -18.09 35.36 -4.92
N GLY A 354 -18.96 34.39 -5.11
CA GLY A 354 -19.56 33.68 -3.98
C GLY A 354 -20.15 32.33 -4.37
N VAL A 355 -20.58 31.61 -3.34
CA VAL A 355 -21.35 30.38 -3.43
C VAL A 355 -22.69 30.64 -2.77
N LYS A 356 -23.77 30.51 -3.54
CA LYS A 356 -25.14 30.59 -3.03
C LYS A 356 -25.64 29.18 -2.76
N ILE A 357 -26.27 28.97 -1.62
CA ILE A 357 -26.76 27.68 -1.15
C ILE A 357 -28.21 27.86 -0.71
N MET A 358 -29.10 27.10 -1.35
CA MET A 358 -30.50 27.00 -0.90
C MET A 358 -30.69 25.70 -0.15
N ALA A 359 -31.41 25.75 0.96
CA ALA A 359 -31.83 24.57 1.72
C ALA A 359 -33.11 24.90 2.50
N ASN A 360 -33.61 23.96 3.31
CA ASN A 360 -34.81 24.15 4.12
C ASN A 360 -34.65 23.46 5.47
N LYS A 361 -35.19 24.09 6.51
CA LYS A 361 -35.09 23.64 7.90
C LYS A 361 -35.68 22.25 8.15
N VAL A 362 -36.78 21.91 7.49
CA VAL A 362 -37.49 20.64 7.70
C VAL A 362 -36.83 19.49 6.93
N TYR A 363 -36.43 19.74 5.69
CA TYR A 363 -35.95 18.69 4.79
C TYR A 363 -34.44 18.47 4.87
N HIS A 364 -33.67 19.52 5.17
CA HIS A 364 -32.22 19.52 4.97
C HIS A 364 -31.41 19.71 6.26
N ASP A 365 -31.93 20.43 7.27
CA ASP A 365 -31.16 20.80 8.47
C ASP A 365 -30.60 19.57 9.20
N GLY A 366 -29.27 19.54 9.36
CA GLY A 366 -28.56 18.49 10.07
C GLY A 366 -28.51 17.15 9.34
N ASN A 367 -28.98 17.07 8.10
CA ASN A 367 -28.93 15.88 7.26
C ASN A 367 -27.90 16.03 6.13
N THR A 368 -27.29 14.91 5.72
CA THR A 368 -26.43 14.87 4.55
C THR A 368 -27.27 14.70 3.29
N ILE A 369 -27.18 15.66 2.38
CA ILE A 369 -27.86 15.73 1.09
C ILE A 369 -26.96 15.10 0.01
N ASP A 370 -27.52 14.18 -0.78
CA ASP A 370 -26.86 13.61 -1.96
C ASP A 370 -27.09 14.52 -3.17
N LEU A 371 -26.06 15.29 -3.55
CA LEU A 371 -26.14 16.29 -4.62
C LEU A 371 -26.26 15.67 -6.02
N THR A 372 -26.16 14.34 -6.15
CA THR A 372 -26.23 13.65 -7.44
C THR A 372 -27.65 13.34 -7.90
N LYS A 373 -28.65 13.67 -7.06
CA LYS A 373 -30.05 13.32 -7.29
C LYS A 373 -30.97 14.50 -7.06
N LYS A 374 -32.01 14.59 -7.87
CA LYS A 374 -33.19 15.40 -7.54
C LYS A 374 -33.86 14.83 -6.29
N GLU A 375 -34.45 15.70 -5.48
CA GLU A 375 -35.24 15.30 -4.33
C GLU A 375 -36.59 14.68 -4.75
N PRO A 376 -37.23 13.92 -3.86
CA PRO A 376 -38.66 13.60 -3.98
C PRO A 376 -39.50 14.88 -3.93
N THR A 377 -40.61 14.91 -4.67
CA THR A 377 -41.55 16.03 -4.63
C THR A 377 -42.15 16.20 -3.23
N HIS A 378 -42.13 17.43 -2.73
CA HIS A 378 -42.85 17.86 -1.53
C HIS A 378 -43.67 19.13 -1.83
N ASP A 379 -44.70 19.36 -1.01
CA ASP A 379 -45.74 20.38 -1.24
C ASP A 379 -45.37 21.76 -0.64
N ASP A 380 -44.28 21.83 0.13
CA ASP A 380 -43.84 23.01 0.87
C ASP A 380 -42.30 23.02 1.09
N GLY A 381 -41.71 24.21 1.19
CA GLY A 381 -40.27 24.40 1.45
C GLY A 381 -39.37 24.32 0.21
N TRP A 382 -38.14 24.81 0.35
CA TRP A 382 -37.17 24.86 -0.73
C TRP A 382 -36.40 23.55 -0.92
N TYR A 383 -36.17 23.22 -2.19
CA TYR A 383 -35.21 22.22 -2.64
C TYR A 383 -33.77 22.73 -2.49
N TRP A 384 -32.80 21.82 -2.37
CA TRP A 384 -31.40 22.21 -2.30
C TRP A 384 -30.95 22.87 -3.61
N SER A 385 -30.10 23.89 -3.51
CA SER A 385 -29.39 24.49 -4.64
C SER A 385 -27.95 24.78 -4.23
N VAL A 386 -27.02 24.66 -5.19
CA VAL A 386 -25.67 25.21 -5.06
C VAL A 386 -25.31 25.93 -6.35
N GLU A 387 -25.10 27.22 -6.24
CA GLU A 387 -24.71 28.10 -7.33
C GLU A 387 -23.34 28.72 -7.02
N CYS A 388 -22.48 28.83 -8.03
CA CYS A 388 -21.19 29.51 -7.91
C CYS A 388 -21.01 30.52 -9.04
N TYR A 389 -20.63 31.75 -8.69
CA TYR A 389 -20.40 32.85 -9.64
C TYR A 389 -19.05 33.52 -9.41
N ASN A 390 -18.41 34.00 -10.49
CA ASN A 390 -17.15 34.76 -10.47
C ASN A 390 -16.91 35.56 -11.76
N PRO A 391 -17.09 36.88 -11.79
CA PRO A 391 -18.39 37.60 -11.66
C PRO A 391 -19.52 37.08 -12.55
N THR A 392 -19.24 36.16 -13.48
CA THR A 392 -20.24 35.44 -14.28
C THR A 392 -20.54 34.09 -13.65
N LEU A 393 -21.72 33.54 -13.93
CA LEU A 393 -22.10 32.20 -13.48
C LEU A 393 -21.08 31.14 -13.92
N ILE A 394 -20.56 30.38 -12.95
CA ILE A 394 -19.69 29.21 -13.21
C ILE A 394 -20.57 27.98 -13.35
N PHE A 395 -21.44 27.74 -12.37
CA PHE A 395 -22.47 26.71 -12.42
C PHE A 395 -23.65 27.07 -11.52
N ASP A 396 -24.83 26.61 -11.89
CA ASP A 396 -26.07 26.67 -11.12
C ASP A 396 -26.70 25.27 -11.11
N THR A 397 -27.02 24.76 -9.92
CA THR A 397 -27.60 23.43 -9.73
C THR A 397 -28.82 23.50 -8.83
N TYR A 398 -29.79 22.62 -9.07
CA TYR A 398 -31.02 22.65 -8.29
C TYR A 398 -31.60 21.26 -8.10
N GLY A 399 -32.07 20.95 -6.89
CA GLY A 399 -32.61 19.66 -6.47
C GLY A 399 -34.06 19.42 -6.87
N GLU A 400 -34.78 20.43 -7.36
CA GLU A 400 -36.22 20.32 -7.64
C GLU A 400 -36.52 19.30 -8.75
N PRO A 401 -37.38 18.30 -8.49
CA PRO A 401 -37.77 17.30 -9.48
C PRO A 401 -38.56 17.92 -10.65
N GLY A 402 -38.25 17.49 -11.88
CA GLY A 402 -38.93 17.95 -13.10
C GLY A 402 -38.36 19.21 -13.72
N THR A 403 -37.37 19.86 -13.09
CA THR A 403 -36.68 21.03 -13.63
C THR A 403 -35.52 20.67 -14.57
N PRO A 404 -35.17 21.55 -15.52
CA PRO A 404 -34.03 21.34 -16.44
C PRO A 404 -32.65 21.60 -15.80
N TYR A 405 -32.59 22.14 -14.57
CA TYR A 405 -31.34 22.43 -13.87
C TYR A 405 -30.47 21.18 -13.71
N PRO A 406 -29.15 21.27 -13.87
CA PRO A 406 -28.24 20.16 -13.63
C PRO A 406 -28.15 19.82 -12.13
N VAL A 407 -27.66 18.63 -11.85
CA VAL A 407 -27.23 18.16 -10.52
C VAL A 407 -25.73 17.89 -10.56
N PHE A 408 -25.14 17.61 -9.40
CA PHE A 408 -23.73 17.23 -9.35
C PHE A 408 -23.50 15.83 -9.95
N MET A 409 -22.33 15.61 -10.52
CA MET A 409 -21.84 14.29 -10.91
C MET A 409 -21.37 13.47 -9.68
N SER A 410 -20.88 14.17 -8.66
CA SER A 410 -20.55 13.61 -7.34
C SER A 410 -20.63 14.68 -6.27
N GLY A 411 -20.86 14.28 -5.02
CA GLY A 411 -20.69 15.12 -3.86
C GLY A 411 -21.89 15.10 -2.91
N THR A 412 -21.67 15.61 -1.71
CA THR A 412 -22.68 15.74 -0.66
C THR A 412 -22.65 17.11 -0.05
N LEU A 413 -23.81 17.59 0.39
CA LEU A 413 -23.96 18.85 1.12
C LEU A 413 -24.54 18.58 2.50
N TYR A 414 -23.98 19.19 3.52
CA TYR A 414 -24.49 19.23 4.88
C TYR A 414 -24.73 20.68 5.25
N VAL A 415 -25.93 21.01 5.75
CA VAL A 415 -26.27 22.34 6.24
C VAL A 415 -26.98 22.17 7.57
N LYS A 416 -26.53 22.88 8.61
CA LYS A 416 -27.13 22.81 9.94
C LYS A 416 -27.13 24.18 10.60
N SER A 417 -28.32 24.63 11.02
CA SER A 417 -28.45 25.77 11.91
C SER A 417 -28.04 25.38 13.34
N LEU A 418 -27.35 26.29 14.01
CA LEU A 418 -26.89 26.17 15.39
C LEU A 418 -27.58 27.25 16.24
N ASP A 419 -27.32 27.21 17.55
CA ASP A 419 -27.81 28.23 18.46
C ASP A 419 -27.31 29.62 18.02
N SER A 420 -28.21 30.59 18.00
CA SER A 420 -27.90 31.95 17.58
C SER A 420 -26.87 32.60 18.51
N GLU A 421 -25.92 33.32 17.95
CA GLU A 421 -24.91 34.08 18.68
C GLU A 421 -25.14 35.57 18.41
N ASP A 422 -25.24 36.39 19.46
CA ASP A 422 -25.54 37.83 19.37
C ASP A 422 -26.77 38.18 18.51
N GLY A 423 -27.79 37.32 18.52
CA GLY A 423 -29.03 37.50 17.75
C GLY A 423 -28.90 37.20 16.25
N LYS A 424 -27.75 36.67 15.81
CA LYS A 424 -27.51 36.23 14.43
C LYS A 424 -27.60 34.71 14.31
N PRO A 425 -28.10 34.19 13.17
CA PRO A 425 -28.11 32.76 12.93
C PRO A 425 -26.67 32.26 12.73
N VAL A 426 -26.37 31.09 13.29
CA VAL A 426 -25.08 30.42 13.16
C VAL A 426 -25.30 29.14 12.39
N PHE A 427 -24.42 28.85 11.43
CA PHE A 427 -24.52 27.65 10.61
C PHE A 427 -23.22 26.87 10.57
N GLU A 428 -23.35 25.57 10.37
CA GLU A 428 -22.31 24.65 9.93
C GLU A 428 -22.67 24.14 8.54
N ILE A 429 -21.77 24.33 7.57
CA ILE A 429 -21.97 23.95 6.17
C ILE A 429 -20.74 23.19 5.67
N VAL A 430 -20.97 22.02 5.08
CA VAL A 430 -19.92 21.20 4.49
C VAL A 430 -20.36 20.69 3.13
N LEU A 431 -19.58 20.97 2.08
CA LEU A 431 -19.72 20.35 0.77
C LEU A 431 -18.47 19.51 0.49
N GLU A 432 -18.66 18.21 0.32
CA GLU A 432 -17.55 17.27 0.08
C GLU A 432 -17.62 16.66 -1.32
N ASN A 433 -16.45 16.53 -1.96
CA ASN A 433 -16.27 15.82 -3.24
C ASN A 433 -17.20 16.28 -4.37
N GLY A 434 -17.54 17.58 -4.39
CA GLY A 434 -18.37 18.18 -5.42
C GLY A 434 -17.69 18.12 -6.78
N LYS A 435 -18.33 17.47 -7.75
CA LYS A 435 -17.99 17.56 -9.17
C LYS A 435 -19.23 17.93 -9.96
N VAL A 436 -19.17 18.98 -10.77
CA VAL A 436 -20.32 19.55 -11.45
C VAL A 436 -19.95 20.04 -12.85
N LYS A 437 -20.94 20.06 -13.75
CA LYS A 437 -20.84 20.67 -15.06
C LYS A 437 -22.14 21.39 -15.39
N GLY A 438 -22.13 22.71 -15.27
CA GLY A 438 -23.24 23.55 -15.75
C GLY A 438 -23.10 23.80 -17.25
N GLU A 439 -24.16 23.58 -18.03
CA GLU A 439 -24.18 23.83 -19.48
C GLU A 439 -25.25 24.87 -19.84
N GLY A 440 -25.03 25.62 -20.92
CA GLY A 440 -26.01 26.56 -21.44
C GLY A 440 -26.21 27.77 -20.52
N GLU A 441 -27.44 27.98 -20.05
CA GLU A 441 -27.77 29.07 -19.12
C GLU A 441 -27.39 28.75 -17.66
N TYR A 442 -27.02 27.50 -17.34
CA TYR A 442 -26.71 27.04 -15.99
C TYR A 442 -25.22 26.95 -15.67
N GLY A 443 -24.33 27.47 -16.53
CA GLY A 443 -22.89 27.48 -16.27
C GLY A 443 -22.02 27.68 -17.50
N ASP A 444 -20.71 27.67 -17.31
CA ASP A 444 -19.72 28.01 -18.34
C ASP A 444 -19.39 26.86 -19.33
N GLY A 445 -20.02 25.70 -19.16
CA GLY A 445 -19.85 24.51 -19.99
C GLY A 445 -18.68 23.60 -19.58
N LYS A 446 -17.91 23.93 -18.54
CA LYS A 446 -16.77 23.13 -18.07
C LYS A 446 -17.10 22.30 -16.84
N GLU A 447 -16.33 21.23 -16.65
CA GLU A 447 -16.36 20.47 -15.40
C GLU A 447 -15.56 21.22 -14.33
N HIS A 448 -16.16 21.35 -13.15
CA HIS A 448 -15.57 21.99 -11.98
C HIS A 448 -15.56 21.03 -10.79
N THR A 449 -14.57 21.19 -9.91
CA THR A 449 -14.58 20.58 -8.58
C THR A 449 -14.78 21.63 -7.51
N ILE A 450 -15.60 21.33 -6.51
CA ILE A 450 -15.84 22.21 -5.38
C ILE A 450 -15.86 21.43 -4.06
N SER A 451 -15.25 22.02 -3.05
CA SER A 451 -15.48 21.67 -1.65
C SER A 451 -15.63 22.93 -0.81
N LEU A 452 -16.36 22.82 0.28
CA LEU A 452 -16.67 23.93 1.18
C LEU A 452 -16.66 23.42 2.62
N ASN A 453 -16.09 24.20 3.52
CA ASN A 453 -16.29 24.05 4.96
C ASN A 453 -16.47 25.44 5.56
N PHE A 454 -17.60 25.67 6.23
CA PHE A 454 -17.93 26.92 6.89
C PHE A 454 -18.59 26.62 8.23
N LYS A 455 -18.17 27.36 9.27
CA LYS A 455 -18.88 27.44 10.54
C LYS A 455 -18.80 28.86 11.07
N GLY A 456 -19.94 29.52 11.20
CA GLY A 456 -19.95 30.92 11.64
C GLY A 456 -21.34 31.53 11.68
N SER A 457 -21.44 32.72 12.28
CA SER A 457 -22.65 33.53 12.23
C SER A 457 -22.82 34.19 10.86
N MET A 458 -24.07 34.43 10.48
CA MET A 458 -24.42 35.10 9.22
C MET A 458 -25.08 36.44 9.52
N ARG A 459 -24.83 37.43 8.67
CA ARG A 459 -25.62 38.66 8.69
C ARG A 459 -26.97 38.39 8.02
N PHE A 460 -28.01 39.05 8.51
CA PHE A 460 -29.23 39.19 7.75
C PHE A 460 -29.00 40.17 6.60
N ASP A 461 -29.35 39.76 5.40
CA ASP A 461 -29.37 40.61 4.22
C ASP A 461 -30.79 40.60 3.62
N ASP A 462 -31.16 41.72 3.01
CA ASP A 462 -32.32 41.79 2.12
C ASP A 462 -31.77 41.67 0.69
N TYR A 463 -31.94 40.50 0.04
CA TYR A 463 -31.41 40.25 -1.30
C TYR A 463 -32.33 40.71 -2.44
#